data_AF-A0A443RDP7-F1
#
_entry.id   AF-A0A443RDP7-F1
#
_cell.length_a   1.000
_cell.length_b   1.000
_cell.length_c   1.000
_cell.angle_alpha   90.00
_cell.angle_beta   90.00
_cell.angle_gamma   90.00
#
_symmetry.space_group_name_H-M   'P 1'
#
loop_
_entity.id
_entity.type
_entity.pdbx_description
1 polymer ?
#
loop_
_entity_poly.entity_id
_entity_poly.type
_entity_poly.pdbx_seq_one_letter_code
_entity_poly.pdbx_strand_id
1 'polypeptide(L)'
;MASRRRSSKLLLFTVPHSIRIFIFLCLCIGNTLCVYYADNGLEQTLAYKFLPAKERREMQQEILNLLGLQHRPKPKTHAGTDNSAPKYLQDLYESLLDEESGNLKVDENQGPIIIEGEVLSKMSLNAINDSDVIMSFVNQFSHRYPHSRHDRDKRFWFDISEVLPSQTIMEAELRLYRNLTKSKFDRQQAFNATIYLLADGEDSEDKVVQFVDSQMLEDKEGWIMFNVTAPMISWVAFPSSNLGLYLSIKSNDLGK
;
A
#
# COMPACT_ATOMS: atom_id res chain seq x y z
N MET A 1 -52.08 -63.71 13.61
CA MET A 1 -51.31 -62.44 13.60
C MET A 1 -51.39 -61.85 12.20
N ALA A 2 -52.40 -61.05 11.86
CA ALA A 2 -52.56 -59.62 12.14
C ALA A 2 -51.47 -58.74 11.50
N SER A 3 -51.84 -57.96 10.48
CA SER A 3 -51.53 -56.52 10.42
C SER A 3 -52.25 -55.84 9.26
N ARG A 4 -53.28 -55.05 9.60
CA ARG A 4 -53.98 -54.09 8.75
C ARG A 4 -53.07 -52.88 8.48
N ARG A 5 -52.78 -52.54 7.22
CA ARG A 5 -52.18 -51.25 6.85
C ARG A 5 -53.27 -50.17 6.77
N ARG A 6 -53.20 -49.20 7.68
CA ARG A 6 -53.99 -47.95 7.66
C ARG A 6 -53.49 -47.03 6.54
N SER A 7 -54.44 -46.42 5.82
CA SER A 7 -54.20 -45.38 4.83
C SER A 7 -53.85 -44.05 5.51
N SER A 8 -52.74 -43.44 5.12
CA SER A 8 -52.40 -42.04 5.44
C SER A 8 -52.68 -41.20 4.20
N LYS A 9 -53.85 -40.57 4.11
CA LYS A 9 -54.10 -39.55 3.08
C LYS A 9 -53.43 -38.26 3.54
N LEU A 10 -52.29 -37.90 2.93
CA LEU A 10 -51.73 -36.56 3.02
C LEU A 10 -52.70 -35.59 2.31
N LEU A 11 -53.29 -34.66 3.05
CA LEU A 11 -53.99 -33.51 2.52
C LEU A 11 -52.97 -32.57 1.89
N LEU A 12 -52.81 -32.67 0.56
CA LEU A 12 -52.13 -31.66 -0.24
C LEU A 12 -53.00 -30.40 -0.25
N PHE A 13 -52.70 -29.45 0.63
CA PHE A 13 -53.23 -28.09 0.55
C PHE A 13 -52.69 -27.45 -0.74
N THR A 14 -53.53 -27.42 -1.77
CA THR A 14 -53.26 -26.71 -3.02
C THR A 14 -53.40 -25.22 -2.77
N VAL A 15 -52.27 -24.52 -2.68
CA VAL A 15 -52.27 -23.05 -2.59
C VAL A 15 -52.99 -22.47 -3.82
N PRO A 16 -54.06 -21.67 -3.65
CA PRO A 16 -54.84 -21.14 -4.76
C PRO A 16 -53.97 -20.26 -5.68
N HIS A 17 -54.25 -20.31 -6.97
CA HIS A 17 -53.47 -19.63 -8.02
C HIS A 17 -53.34 -18.12 -7.77
N SER A 18 -54.35 -17.49 -7.19
CA SER A 18 -54.34 -16.07 -6.82
C SER A 18 -53.26 -15.72 -5.80
N ILE A 19 -53.02 -16.60 -4.81
CA ILE A 19 -51.98 -16.40 -3.79
C ILE A 19 -50.59 -16.60 -4.41
N ARG A 20 -50.43 -17.54 -5.35
CA ARG A 20 -49.17 -17.73 -6.07
C ARG A 20 -48.82 -16.52 -6.94
N ILE A 21 -49.80 -15.96 -7.63
CA ILE A 21 -49.63 -14.75 -8.45
C ILE A 21 -49.27 -13.57 -7.55
N PHE A 22 -49.93 -13.41 -6.40
CA PHE A 22 -49.65 -12.33 -5.45
C PHE A 22 -48.24 -12.46 -4.85
N ILE A 23 -47.81 -13.67 -4.47
CA ILE A 23 -46.45 -13.94 -3.98
C ILE A 23 -45.41 -13.65 -5.07
N PHE A 24 -45.68 -14.07 -6.31
CA PHE A 24 -44.79 -13.80 -7.44
C PHE A 24 -44.68 -12.29 -7.73
N LEU A 25 -45.80 -11.58 -7.71
CA LEU A 25 -45.85 -10.13 -7.86
C LEU A 25 -45.08 -9.41 -6.73
N CYS A 26 -45.25 -9.85 -5.48
CA CYS A 26 -44.49 -9.32 -4.33
C CYS A 26 -42.98 -9.60 -4.45
N LEU A 27 -42.58 -10.78 -4.92
CA LEU A 27 -41.18 -11.12 -5.18
C LEU A 27 -40.57 -10.31 -6.34
N CYS A 28 -41.37 -9.96 -7.35
CA CYS A 28 -40.93 -9.08 -8.43
C CYS A 28 -40.74 -7.63 -7.95
N ILE A 29 -41.61 -7.14 -7.05
CA ILE A 29 -41.52 -5.76 -6.52
C ILE A 29 -40.38 -5.64 -5.49
N GLY A 30 -40.15 -6.66 -4.66
CA GLY A 30 -39.14 -6.65 -3.59
C GLY A 30 -37.68 -6.50 -4.05
N ASN A 31 -37.39 -6.72 -5.34
CA ASN A 31 -36.04 -6.56 -5.90
C ASN A 31 -35.70 -5.13 -6.36
N THR A 32 -36.64 -4.17 -6.26
CA THR A 32 -36.47 -2.82 -6.86
C THR A 32 -36.08 -1.72 -5.88
N LEU A 33 -36.05 -1.99 -4.56
CA LEU A 33 -35.72 -0.99 -3.53
C LEU A 33 -34.67 -1.55 -2.58
N CYS A 34 -33.47 -1.78 -3.09
CA CYS A 34 -32.29 -1.70 -2.26
C CYS A 34 -31.89 -0.22 -2.23
N VAL A 35 -31.96 0.38 -1.04
CA VAL A 35 -31.58 1.77 -0.78
C VAL A 35 -30.39 1.71 0.17
N TYR A 36 -29.29 2.34 -0.20
CA TYR A 36 -28.13 2.50 0.65
C TYR A 36 -28.13 3.92 1.20
N TYR A 37 -28.00 4.04 2.52
CA TYR A 37 -27.95 5.34 3.19
C TYR A 37 -26.49 5.73 3.38
N ALA A 38 -26.10 6.90 2.87
CA ALA A 38 -24.79 7.48 3.10
C ALA A 38 -24.91 8.95 3.47
N ASP A 39 -24.00 9.41 4.31
CA ASP A 39 -23.86 10.82 4.64
C ASP A 39 -23.27 11.58 3.45
N ASN A 40 -23.75 12.79 3.20
CA ASN A 40 -23.25 13.67 2.15
C ASN A 40 -22.19 14.67 2.66
N GLY A 41 -21.73 14.55 3.90
CA GLY A 41 -20.73 15.45 4.49
C GLY A 41 -21.29 16.82 4.91
N LEU A 42 -22.62 16.98 4.88
CA LEU A 42 -23.35 18.15 5.41
C LEU A 42 -24.21 17.74 6.61
N GLU A 43 -23.80 16.69 7.34
CA GLU A 43 -24.56 16.04 8.42
C GLU A 43 -25.95 15.53 7.98
N GLN A 44 -26.11 15.16 6.71
CA GLN A 44 -27.39 14.69 6.16
C GLN A 44 -27.25 13.29 5.58
N THR A 45 -27.98 12.33 6.16
CA THR A 45 -28.08 10.99 5.60
C THR A 45 -29.02 10.98 4.39
N LEU A 46 -28.47 10.73 3.20
CA LEU A 46 -29.23 10.61 1.95
C LEU A 46 -29.42 9.14 1.55
N ALA A 47 -30.62 8.85 1.07
CA ALA A 47 -31.00 7.57 0.48
C ALA A 47 -30.52 7.49 -0.98
N TYR A 48 -29.40 6.79 -1.20
CA TYR A 48 -28.91 6.47 -2.53
C TYR A 48 -29.59 5.22 -3.07
N LYS A 49 -30.08 5.29 -4.31
CA LYS A 49 -30.53 4.10 -5.04
C LYS A 49 -29.31 3.35 -5.57
N PHE A 50 -29.35 2.02 -5.55
CA PHE A 50 -28.34 1.24 -6.26
C PHE A 50 -28.36 1.60 -7.75
N LEU A 51 -27.21 1.99 -8.28
CA LEU A 51 -27.06 2.34 -9.69
C LEU A 51 -27.47 1.14 -10.56
N PRO A 52 -28.42 1.30 -11.49
CA PRO A 52 -28.71 0.31 -12.52
C PRO A 52 -27.44 -0.13 -13.24
N ALA A 53 -27.42 -1.37 -13.72
CA ALA A 53 -26.22 -1.94 -14.34
C ALA A 53 -25.68 -1.13 -15.53
N LYS A 54 -26.55 -0.38 -16.23
CA LYS A 54 -26.18 0.54 -17.31
C LYS A 54 -25.46 1.79 -16.77
N GLU A 55 -26.08 2.51 -15.83
CA GLU A 55 -25.51 3.71 -15.21
C GLU A 55 -24.17 3.41 -14.53
N ARG A 56 -24.07 2.27 -13.84
CA ARG A 56 -22.80 1.83 -13.25
C ARG A 56 -21.69 1.66 -14.29
N ARG A 57 -22.01 1.17 -15.50
CA ARG A 57 -21.02 1.02 -16.59
C ARG A 57 -20.62 2.37 -17.17
N GLU A 58 -21.56 3.29 -17.32
CA GLU A 58 -21.32 4.66 -17.80
C GLU A 58 -20.43 5.41 -16.81
N MET A 59 -20.78 5.40 -15.53
CA MET A 59 -19.96 5.99 -14.46
C MET A 59 -18.58 5.35 -14.38
N GLN A 60 -18.49 4.01 -14.50
CA GLN A 60 -17.18 3.34 -14.53
C GLN A 60 -16.33 3.82 -15.71
N GLN A 61 -16.92 3.99 -16.90
CA GLN A 61 -16.18 4.49 -18.06
C GLN A 61 -15.76 5.95 -17.89
N GLU A 62 -16.60 6.77 -17.27
CA GLU A 62 -16.28 8.15 -16.94
C GLU A 62 -15.09 8.24 -15.97
N ILE A 63 -15.10 7.48 -14.88
CA ILE A 63 -13.97 7.39 -13.93
C ILE A 63 -12.70 6.92 -14.65
N LEU A 64 -12.80 5.88 -15.48
CA LEU A 64 -11.65 5.38 -16.25
C LEU A 64 -11.10 6.46 -17.19
N ASN A 65 -11.96 7.19 -17.89
CA ASN A 65 -11.55 8.28 -18.77
C ASN A 65 -10.90 9.43 -17.99
N LEU A 66 -11.48 9.83 -16.84
CA LEU A 66 -10.93 10.87 -15.96
C LEU A 66 -9.53 10.51 -15.45
N LEU A 67 -9.32 9.24 -15.09
CA LEU A 67 -8.04 8.72 -14.63
C LEU A 67 -7.09 8.36 -15.79
N GLY A 68 -7.47 8.55 -17.05
CA GLY A 68 -6.68 8.17 -18.22
C GLY A 68 -6.46 6.67 -18.37
N LEU A 69 -7.29 5.83 -17.74
CA LEU A 69 -7.19 4.38 -17.75
C LEU A 69 -8.04 3.78 -18.86
N GLN A 70 -7.46 2.91 -19.68
CA GLN A 70 -8.21 2.21 -20.75
C GLN A 70 -9.10 1.09 -20.20
N HIS A 71 -8.68 0.46 -19.10
CA HIS A 71 -9.42 -0.61 -18.46
C HIS A 71 -9.22 -0.56 -16.95
N ARG A 72 -10.16 -1.15 -16.22
CA ARG A 72 -10.01 -1.34 -14.77
C ARG A 72 -8.71 -2.10 -14.49
N PRO A 73 -7.83 -1.60 -13.59
CA PRO A 73 -6.66 -2.35 -13.17
C PRO A 73 -7.07 -3.68 -12.55
N LYS A 74 -6.37 -4.75 -12.93
CA LYS A 74 -6.54 -6.08 -12.32
C LYS A 74 -5.30 -6.34 -11.48
N PRO A 75 -5.33 -6.04 -10.16
CA PRO A 75 -4.18 -6.29 -9.31
C PRO A 75 -3.84 -7.77 -9.38
N LYS A 76 -2.57 -8.09 -9.62
CA LYS A 76 -2.09 -9.47 -9.52
C LYS A 76 -2.18 -9.83 -8.04
N THR A 77 -2.79 -10.96 -7.71
CA THR A 77 -2.72 -11.55 -6.38
C THR A 77 -1.26 -11.92 -6.14
N HIS A 78 -0.47 -11.00 -5.60
CA HIS A 78 0.85 -11.32 -5.10
C HIS A 78 0.63 -12.20 -3.87
N ALA A 79 0.63 -13.51 -4.10
CA ALA A 79 0.55 -14.49 -3.04
C ALA A 79 1.79 -14.33 -2.14
N GLY A 80 1.60 -13.83 -0.93
CA GLY A 80 2.52 -14.10 0.17
C GLY A 80 3.47 -12.99 0.64
N THR A 81 3.24 -11.72 0.31
CA THR A 81 3.97 -10.64 0.99
C THR A 81 2.99 -9.62 1.55
N ASP A 82 2.86 -9.61 2.87
CA ASP A 82 2.34 -8.47 3.64
C ASP A 82 3.27 -7.29 3.36
N ASN A 83 3.01 -6.60 2.25
CA ASN A 83 3.86 -5.51 1.80
C ASN A 83 3.59 -4.31 2.71
N SER A 84 4.66 -3.76 3.28
CA SER A 84 4.55 -2.56 4.12
C SER A 84 4.20 -1.30 3.30
N ALA A 85 4.54 -1.29 2.02
CA ALA A 85 4.23 -0.19 1.11
C ALA A 85 2.72 0.10 0.97
N PRO A 86 1.85 -0.91 0.71
CA PRO A 86 0.40 -0.73 0.77
C PRO A 86 -0.13 -0.16 2.08
N LYS A 87 0.43 -0.58 3.22
CA LYS A 87 0.00 -0.08 4.54
C LYS A 87 0.38 1.38 4.72
N TYR A 88 1.63 1.75 4.43
CA TYR A 88 2.07 3.13 4.54
C TYR A 88 1.23 4.08 3.68
N LEU A 89 0.96 3.71 2.42
CA LEU A 89 0.17 4.56 1.53
C LEU A 89 -1.27 4.71 2.00
N GLN A 90 -1.83 3.67 2.63
CA GLN A 90 -3.13 3.75 3.27
C GLN A 90 -3.10 4.71 4.47
N ASP A 91 -2.14 4.54 5.38
CA ASP A 91 -1.97 5.41 6.56
C ASP A 91 -1.73 6.87 6.13
N LEU A 92 -0.97 7.10 5.05
CA LEU A 92 -0.76 8.41 4.46
C LEU A 92 -2.08 9.01 3.94
N TYR A 93 -2.85 8.26 3.16
CA TYR A 93 -4.14 8.71 2.67
C TYR A 93 -5.11 9.06 3.81
N GLU A 94 -5.22 8.18 4.81
CA GLU A 94 -6.08 8.40 5.98
C GLU A 94 -5.62 9.63 6.78
N SER A 95 -4.31 9.85 6.93
CA SER A 95 -3.77 11.03 7.62
C SER A 95 -4.05 12.34 6.90
N LEU A 96 -4.07 12.30 5.56
CA LEU A 96 -4.38 13.44 4.72
C LEU A 96 -5.88 13.64 4.55
N LEU A 97 -6.74 12.69 4.91
CA LEU A 97 -8.18 12.85 4.73
C LEU A 97 -8.76 13.71 5.86
N ASP A 98 -9.53 14.73 5.48
CA ASP A 98 -10.41 15.44 6.40
C ASP A 98 -11.77 14.75 6.45
N GLU A 99 -12.03 14.01 7.52
CA GLU A 99 -13.28 13.23 7.67
C GLU A 99 -14.54 14.10 7.66
N GLU A 100 -14.44 15.38 8.03
CA GLU A 100 -15.57 16.30 8.08
C GLU A 100 -15.92 16.87 6.70
N SER A 101 -14.92 17.28 5.91
CA SER A 101 -15.14 17.91 4.60
C SER A 101 -14.95 16.96 3.40
N GLY A 102 -14.37 15.79 3.61
CA GLY A 102 -13.97 14.86 2.54
C GLY A 102 -12.82 15.37 1.66
N ASN A 103 -12.22 16.51 2.02
CA ASN A 103 -11.08 17.09 1.31
C ASN A 103 -9.75 16.61 1.91
N LEU A 104 -8.65 16.86 1.20
CA LEU A 104 -7.31 16.56 1.72
C LEU A 104 -6.82 17.70 2.63
N LYS A 105 -6.29 17.36 3.80
CA LYS A 105 -5.58 18.20 4.78
C LYS A 105 -4.19 18.58 4.26
N VAL A 106 -4.15 19.31 3.16
CA VAL A 106 -2.88 19.70 2.52
C VAL A 106 -2.44 21.11 2.90
N ASP A 107 -3.11 21.75 3.85
CA ASP A 107 -2.75 23.09 4.31
C ASP A 107 -1.74 23.04 5.47
N GLU A 108 -0.66 23.83 5.38
CA GLU A 108 0.43 23.93 6.37
C GLU A 108 -0.07 24.33 7.78
N ASN A 109 -1.28 24.87 7.86
CA ASN A 109 -1.90 25.34 9.10
C ASN A 109 -2.45 24.20 9.98
N GLN A 110 -2.56 22.97 9.46
CA GLN A 110 -3.21 21.84 10.13
C GLN A 110 -2.23 20.91 10.86
N GLY A 111 -1.40 21.44 11.77
CA GLY A 111 -0.60 20.64 12.71
C GLY A 111 0.41 19.67 12.06
N PRO A 112 1.20 18.95 12.89
CA PRO A 112 2.15 17.96 12.37
C PRO A 112 1.43 16.68 11.92
N ILE A 113 1.68 16.24 10.68
CA ILE A 113 1.22 14.93 10.19
C ILE A 113 2.15 13.86 10.75
N ILE A 114 1.58 12.86 11.44
CA ILE A 114 2.32 11.74 12.03
C ILE A 114 1.96 10.47 11.28
N ILE A 115 2.97 9.78 10.74
CA ILE A 115 2.79 8.49 10.08
C ILE A 115 3.74 7.48 10.69
N GLU A 116 3.19 6.34 11.08
CA GLU A 116 3.94 5.23 11.68
C GLU A 116 4.83 5.63 12.89
N GLY A 117 4.43 6.68 13.61
CA GLY A 117 5.13 7.20 14.78
C GLY A 117 6.18 8.27 14.49
N GLU A 118 6.41 8.63 13.22
CA GLU A 118 7.29 9.72 12.82
C GLU A 118 6.51 10.93 12.31
N VAL A 119 6.99 12.13 12.65
CA VAL A 119 6.45 13.39 12.15
C VAL A 119 7.02 13.61 10.75
N LEU A 120 6.14 13.78 9.75
CA LEU A 120 6.58 14.10 8.40
C LEU A 120 7.31 15.46 8.38
N SER A 121 8.47 15.48 7.71
CA SER A 121 9.19 16.73 7.45
C SER A 121 8.35 17.65 6.54
N LYS A 122 8.51 18.96 6.70
CA LYS A 122 7.90 19.94 5.79
C LYS A 122 8.30 19.72 4.34
N MET A 123 9.54 19.28 4.10
CA MET A 123 10.01 18.97 2.76
C MET A 123 9.22 17.81 2.14
N SER A 124 8.97 16.76 2.93
CA SER A 124 8.22 15.59 2.47
C SER A 124 6.73 15.90 2.29
N LEU A 125 6.16 16.76 3.13
CA LEU A 125 4.80 17.26 2.93
C LEU A 125 4.65 18.02 1.62
N ASN A 126 5.58 18.92 1.31
CA ASN A 126 5.56 19.66 0.05
C ASN A 126 5.75 18.73 -1.15
N ALA A 127 6.67 17.76 -1.05
CA ALA A 127 6.85 16.75 -2.10
C ALA A 127 5.57 15.94 -2.34
N ILE A 128 4.84 15.56 -1.28
CA ILE A 128 3.56 14.84 -1.39
C ILE A 128 2.47 15.72 -2.03
N ASN A 129 2.35 16.99 -1.63
CA ASN A 129 1.36 17.93 -2.19
C ASN A 129 1.61 18.22 -3.68
N ASP A 130 2.88 18.40 -4.06
CA ASP A 130 3.26 18.77 -5.42
C ASP A 130 3.34 17.55 -6.36
N SER A 131 3.16 16.32 -5.84
CA SER A 131 3.28 15.09 -6.62
C SER A 131 1.94 14.63 -7.21
N ASP A 132 1.94 14.34 -8.52
CA ASP A 132 0.79 13.70 -9.17
C ASP A 132 0.63 12.22 -8.79
N VAL A 133 1.75 11.54 -8.53
CA VAL A 133 1.78 10.08 -8.29
C VAL A 133 2.81 9.75 -7.22
N ILE A 134 2.40 8.92 -6.25
CA ILE A 134 3.30 8.29 -5.28
C ILE A 134 3.47 6.82 -5.68
N MET A 135 4.72 6.39 -5.86
CA MET A 135 5.08 5.03 -6.25
C MET A 135 5.78 4.30 -5.12
N SER A 136 5.59 2.99 -5.03
CA SER A 136 6.26 2.16 -4.03
C SER A 136 6.87 0.91 -4.67
N PHE A 137 8.13 0.65 -4.34
CA PHE A 137 8.91 -0.43 -4.93
C PHE A 137 9.29 -1.47 -3.88
N VAL A 138 9.16 -2.75 -4.23
CA VAL A 138 9.51 -3.86 -3.33
C VAL A 138 10.97 -4.26 -3.52
N ASN A 139 11.63 -4.64 -2.42
CA ASN A 139 12.99 -5.18 -2.49
C ASN A 139 12.97 -6.55 -3.19
N GLN A 140 13.72 -6.69 -4.28
CA GLN A 140 13.84 -7.93 -5.06
C GLN A 140 15.25 -8.53 -5.01
N PHE A 141 16.13 -8.08 -4.10
CA PHE A 141 17.52 -8.55 -4.02
C PHE A 141 17.63 -10.07 -3.89
N SER A 142 16.81 -10.70 -3.02
CA SER A 142 16.80 -12.15 -2.82
C SER A 142 16.37 -12.95 -4.05
N HIS A 143 15.49 -12.38 -4.88
CA HIS A 143 15.06 -12.99 -6.14
C HIS A 143 16.16 -12.91 -7.21
N ARG A 144 16.88 -11.78 -7.27
CA ARG A 144 17.96 -11.53 -8.23
C ARG A 144 19.24 -12.30 -7.88
N TYR A 145 19.54 -12.50 -6.59
CA TYR A 145 20.77 -13.16 -6.11
C TYR A 145 20.49 -14.26 -5.07
N PRO A 146 19.81 -15.36 -5.46
CA PRO A 146 19.33 -16.40 -4.52
C PRO A 146 20.45 -17.18 -3.80
N HIS A 147 21.68 -17.13 -4.31
CA HIS A 147 22.84 -17.82 -3.76
C HIS A 147 23.74 -16.94 -2.88
N SER A 148 23.41 -15.64 -2.72
CA SER A 148 24.14 -14.73 -1.84
C SER A 148 23.77 -15.01 -0.37
N ARG A 149 24.27 -16.14 0.17
CA ARG A 149 23.97 -16.66 1.51
C ARG A 149 24.77 -16.02 2.64
N HIS A 150 25.61 -15.03 2.35
CA HIS A 150 26.32 -14.30 3.39
C HIS A 150 25.38 -13.28 4.03
N ASP A 151 24.73 -13.75 5.09
CA ASP A 151 23.77 -13.12 6.01
C ASP A 151 24.27 -11.83 6.71
N ARG A 152 25.38 -11.26 6.24
CA ARG A 152 26.03 -10.06 6.80
C ARG A 152 25.83 -8.81 5.96
N ASP A 153 25.53 -8.94 4.67
CA ASP A 153 25.36 -7.80 3.77
C ASP A 153 23.88 -7.54 3.53
N LYS A 154 23.30 -6.59 4.28
CA LYS A 154 21.94 -6.11 4.05
C LYS A 154 21.90 -5.25 2.78
N ARG A 155 21.81 -5.92 1.63
CA ARG A 155 21.69 -5.32 0.31
C ARG A 155 20.22 -5.23 -0.10
N PHE A 156 19.91 -4.18 -0.85
CA PHE A 156 18.58 -3.94 -1.38
C PHE A 156 18.69 -3.67 -2.87
N TRP A 157 17.75 -4.19 -3.65
CA TRP A 157 17.68 -3.89 -5.07
C TRP A 157 16.21 -3.73 -5.46
N PHE A 158 15.91 -2.67 -6.19
CA PHE A 158 14.56 -2.28 -6.56
C PHE A 158 14.46 -2.19 -8.07
N ASP A 159 13.44 -2.81 -8.64
CA ASP A 159 13.08 -2.62 -10.04
C ASP A 159 12.28 -1.32 -10.16
N ILE A 160 12.89 -0.32 -10.79
CA ILE A 160 12.28 1.00 -10.99
C ILE A 160 11.95 1.28 -12.46
N SER A 161 11.87 0.23 -13.29
CA SER A 161 11.60 0.35 -14.73
C SER A 161 10.24 0.98 -15.05
N GLU A 162 9.32 1.05 -14.08
CA GLU A 162 8.03 1.71 -14.20
C GLU A 162 8.13 3.25 -14.19
N VAL A 163 9.24 3.81 -13.69
CA VAL A 163 9.46 5.27 -13.64
C VAL A 163 10.02 5.76 -14.97
N LEU A 164 9.31 6.69 -15.61
CA LEU A 164 9.68 7.22 -16.91
C LEU A 164 10.74 8.34 -16.77
N PRO A 165 11.74 8.43 -17.66
CA PRO A 165 12.73 9.51 -17.64
C PRO A 165 12.16 10.93 -17.79
N SER A 166 10.94 11.06 -18.30
CA SER A 166 10.24 12.34 -18.40
C SER A 166 9.57 12.79 -17.10
N GLN A 167 9.49 11.92 -16.08
CA GLN A 167 8.92 12.25 -14.78
C GLN A 167 9.98 12.93 -13.92
N THR A 168 9.55 13.96 -13.17
CA THR A 168 10.41 14.63 -12.19
C THR A 168 10.26 13.92 -10.85
N ILE A 169 11.39 13.51 -10.25
CA ILE A 169 11.39 12.89 -8.92
C ILE A 169 11.46 14.01 -7.88
N MET A 170 10.39 14.20 -7.12
CA MET A 170 10.32 15.20 -6.04
C MET A 170 11.10 14.73 -4.80
N GLU A 171 10.89 13.49 -4.40
CA GLU A 171 11.53 12.86 -3.24
C GLU A 171 11.57 11.34 -3.43
N ALA A 172 12.57 10.68 -2.86
CA ALA A 172 12.57 9.24 -2.69
C ALA A 172 13.19 8.84 -1.35
N GLU A 173 12.54 7.88 -0.68
CA GLU A 173 12.95 7.39 0.63
C GLU A 173 13.06 5.86 0.65
N LEU A 174 14.10 5.35 1.32
CA LEU A 174 14.21 3.94 1.68
C LEU A 174 13.68 3.76 3.10
N ARG A 175 12.66 2.91 3.24
CA ARG A 175 12.03 2.65 4.54
C ARG A 175 12.32 1.26 5.04
N LEU A 176 12.82 1.17 6.26
CA LEU A 176 13.19 -0.07 6.91
C LEU A 176 12.45 -0.19 8.25
N TYR A 177 11.69 -1.26 8.43
CA TYR A 177 11.12 -1.59 9.73
C TYR A 177 12.15 -2.35 10.57
N ARG A 178 12.48 -1.82 11.73
CA ARG A 178 13.27 -2.53 12.72
C ARG A 178 12.34 -3.24 13.69
N ASN A 179 12.50 -4.55 13.80
CA ASN A 179 11.79 -5.38 14.77
C ASN A 179 12.74 -5.83 15.90
N LEU A 180 12.45 -5.44 17.14
CA LEU A 180 13.28 -5.78 18.31
C LEU A 180 13.00 -7.17 18.89
N THR A 181 11.88 -7.81 18.55
CA THR A 181 11.48 -9.11 19.16
C THR A 181 12.46 -10.25 18.90
N LYS A 182 13.34 -10.11 17.90
CA LYS A 182 14.37 -11.10 17.53
C LYS A 182 15.77 -10.77 18.04
N SER A 183 15.97 -9.65 18.74
CA SER A 183 17.32 -9.24 19.18
C SER A 183 17.80 -10.04 20.38
N LYS A 184 18.98 -10.66 20.23
CA LYS A 184 19.73 -11.37 21.29
C LYS A 184 20.83 -10.51 21.93
N PHE A 185 20.98 -9.26 21.49
CA PHE A 185 22.07 -8.36 21.91
C PHE A 185 21.64 -7.42 23.03
N ASP A 186 22.64 -6.93 23.77
CA ASP A 186 22.46 -6.05 24.92
C ASP A 186 21.86 -4.70 24.51
N ARG A 187 20.83 -4.28 25.25
CA ARG A 187 19.75 -3.41 24.75
C ARG A 187 19.92 -1.92 25.06
N GLN A 188 21.13 -1.37 24.89
CA GLN A 188 21.37 0.04 25.24
C GLN A 188 22.31 0.80 24.30
N GLN A 189 22.80 0.21 23.21
CA GLN A 189 23.79 0.89 22.38
C GLN A 189 23.16 1.59 21.18
N ALA A 190 23.38 2.90 21.09
CA ALA A 190 23.13 3.65 19.87
C ALA A 190 24.07 3.15 18.77
N PHE A 191 23.53 2.96 17.58
CA PHE A 191 24.30 2.51 16.41
C PHE A 191 24.10 3.49 15.27
N ASN A 192 25.13 3.62 14.45
CA ASN A 192 25.04 4.37 13.22
C ASN A 192 24.68 3.43 12.07
N ALA A 193 23.54 3.68 11.43
CA ALA A 193 23.13 3.01 10.21
C ALA A 193 23.43 3.92 9.02
N THR A 194 24.20 3.41 8.06
CA THR A 194 24.60 4.17 6.86
C THR A 194 24.19 3.40 5.62
N ILE A 195 23.50 4.09 4.72
CA ILE A 195 23.16 3.60 3.39
C ILE A 195 24.24 4.05 2.40
N TYR A 196 24.68 3.09 1.61
CA TYR A 196 25.59 3.29 0.50
C TYR A 196 24.95 2.84 -0.81
N LEU A 197 25.31 3.50 -1.90
CA LEU A 197 25.05 3.08 -3.26
C LEU A 197 26.16 2.13 -3.71
N LEU A 198 25.79 1.00 -4.30
CA LEU A 198 26.74 0.10 -4.97
C LEU A 198 27.07 0.63 -6.35
N ALA A 199 28.36 0.71 -6.68
CA ALA A 199 28.86 1.08 -7.99
C ALA A 199 30.00 0.13 -8.41
N ASP A 200 30.21 0.00 -9.72
CA ASP A 200 31.37 -0.71 -10.26
C ASP A 200 32.65 0.12 -9.99
N GLY A 201 33.74 -0.57 -9.65
CA GLY A 201 35.06 -0.01 -9.42
C GLY A 201 35.82 0.22 -10.72
N GLU A 202 37.15 0.25 -10.62
CA GLU A 202 38.03 0.38 -11.79
C GLU A 202 37.95 -0.86 -12.69
N ASP A 203 37.86 -2.04 -12.06
CA ASP A 203 37.51 -3.31 -12.71
C ASP A 203 36.04 -3.68 -12.42
N SER A 204 35.36 -4.30 -13.38
CA SER A 204 33.95 -4.73 -13.22
C SER A 204 33.73 -5.78 -12.12
N GLU A 205 34.80 -6.42 -11.64
CA GLU A 205 34.75 -7.35 -10.51
C GLU A 205 34.89 -6.64 -9.16
N ASP A 206 35.49 -5.45 -9.14
CA ASP A 206 35.61 -4.62 -7.96
C ASP A 206 34.33 -3.82 -7.74
N LYS A 207 33.77 -3.92 -6.53
CA LYS A 207 32.58 -3.14 -6.16
C LYS A 207 32.98 -2.08 -5.15
N VAL A 208 32.67 -0.84 -5.48
CA VAL A 208 32.85 0.31 -4.60
C VAL A 208 31.50 0.75 -4.03
N VAL A 209 31.57 1.38 -2.86
CA VAL A 209 30.41 1.92 -2.17
C VAL A 209 30.51 3.44 -2.10
N GLN A 210 29.42 4.12 -2.45
CA GLN A 210 29.32 5.58 -2.37
C GLN A 210 28.33 5.96 -1.28
N PHE A 211 28.68 6.94 -0.45
CA PHE A 211 27.80 7.39 0.63
C PHE A 211 26.48 7.96 0.10
N VAL A 212 25.36 7.62 0.74
CA VAL A 212 24.04 8.17 0.41
C VAL A 212 23.47 8.93 1.60
N ASP A 213 23.25 8.24 2.72
CA ASP A 213 22.64 8.82 3.92
C ASP A 213 23.05 8.04 5.18
N SER A 214 22.97 8.67 6.35
CA SER A 214 23.36 8.05 7.63
C SER A 214 22.58 8.61 8.80
N GLN A 215 22.21 7.73 9.73
CA GLN A 215 21.44 8.10 10.91
C GLN A 215 21.93 7.39 12.17
N MET A 216 21.95 8.15 13.26
CA MET A 216 22.17 7.61 14.59
C MET A 216 20.84 7.10 15.13
N LEU A 217 20.79 5.82 15.47
CA LEU A 217 19.57 5.14 15.89
C LEU A 217 19.71 4.68 17.34
N GLU A 218 18.70 5.02 18.13
CA GLU A 218 18.53 4.49 19.48
C GLU A 218 18.06 3.03 19.42
N ASP A 219 18.10 2.30 20.54
CA ASP A 219 17.58 0.93 20.61
C ASP A 219 16.05 0.88 20.75
N LYS A 220 15.34 1.47 19.78
CA LYS A 220 13.88 1.47 19.70
C LYS A 220 13.38 0.68 18.49
N GLU A 221 12.19 0.10 18.63
CA GLU A 221 11.44 -0.52 17.54
C GLU A 221 10.74 0.57 16.73
N GLY A 222 10.64 0.40 15.42
CA GLY A 222 9.96 1.36 14.56
C GLY A 222 10.50 1.42 13.14
N TRP A 223 9.96 2.37 12.39
CA TRP A 223 10.40 2.70 11.05
C TRP A 223 11.64 3.57 11.06
N ILE A 224 12.46 3.41 10.03
CA ILE A 224 13.67 4.18 9.79
C ILE A 224 13.66 4.55 8.31
N MET A 225 13.80 5.83 8.00
CA MET A 225 13.70 6.34 6.62
C MET A 225 14.99 7.02 6.20
N PHE A 226 15.62 6.56 5.13
CA PHE A 226 16.81 7.18 4.55
C PHE A 226 16.47 7.92 3.27
N ASN A 227 17.05 9.09 3.05
CA ASN A 227 16.89 9.81 1.79
C ASN A 227 17.68 9.10 0.68
N VAL A 228 17.00 8.69 -0.39
CA VAL A 228 17.59 8.02 -1.56
C VAL A 228 17.22 8.73 -2.87
N THR A 229 16.87 10.02 -2.80
CA THR A 229 16.44 10.83 -3.94
C THR A 229 17.51 10.88 -5.03
N ALA A 230 18.78 11.12 -4.66
CA ALA A 230 19.88 11.19 -5.62
C ALA A 230 20.16 9.84 -6.32
N PRO A 231 20.27 8.69 -5.61
CA PRO A 231 20.31 7.37 -6.25
C PRO A 231 19.14 7.12 -7.21
N MET A 232 17.92 7.47 -6.80
CA MET A 232 16.72 7.27 -7.63
C MET A 232 16.81 8.05 -8.94
N ILE A 233 17.19 9.33 -8.90
CA ILE A 233 17.38 10.15 -10.10
C ILE A 233 18.44 9.55 -11.02
N SER A 234 19.56 9.11 -10.46
CA SER A 234 20.65 8.49 -11.23
C SER A 234 20.19 7.21 -11.94
N TRP A 235 19.46 6.33 -11.25
CA TRP A 235 18.98 5.07 -11.83
C TRP A 235 17.91 5.27 -12.90
N VAL A 236 17.08 6.31 -12.81
CA VAL A 236 16.14 6.64 -13.89
C VAL A 236 16.88 7.14 -15.13
N ALA A 237 17.92 7.98 -14.96
CA ALA A 237 18.73 8.45 -16.07
C ALA A 237 19.60 7.34 -16.69
N PHE A 238 20.14 6.44 -15.85
CA PHE A 238 21.04 5.36 -16.25
C PHE A 238 20.63 4.02 -15.62
N PRO A 239 19.61 3.32 -16.16
CA PRO A 239 19.09 2.09 -15.55
C PRO A 239 20.12 0.97 -15.37
N SER A 240 21.14 0.91 -16.23
CA SER A 240 22.22 -0.09 -16.12
C SER A 240 23.13 0.12 -14.91
N SER A 241 23.15 1.32 -14.32
CA SER A 241 23.95 1.65 -13.13
C SER A 241 23.31 1.16 -11.82
N ASN A 242 22.08 0.64 -11.86
CA ASN A 242 21.37 0.20 -10.68
C ASN A 242 21.87 -1.16 -10.17
N LEU A 243 22.91 -1.11 -9.32
CA LEU A 243 23.42 -2.26 -8.59
C LEU A 243 22.79 -2.43 -7.20
N GLY A 244 21.95 -1.47 -6.78
CA GLY A 244 21.24 -1.47 -5.51
C GLY A 244 21.95 -0.70 -4.39
N LEU A 245 21.41 -0.84 -3.18
CA LEU A 245 21.89 -0.21 -1.95
C LEU A 245 22.53 -1.23 -1.02
N TYR A 246 23.41 -0.74 -0.17
CA TYR A 246 24.06 -1.49 0.89
C TYR A 246 23.89 -0.77 2.23
N LEU A 247 23.39 -1.48 3.24
CA LEU A 247 23.28 -0.98 4.61
C LEU A 247 24.47 -1.47 5.44
N SER A 248 25.23 -0.52 5.98
CA SER A 248 26.25 -0.75 7.00
C SER A 248 25.71 -0.34 8.37
N ILE A 249 25.92 -1.18 9.37
CA ILE A 249 25.61 -0.86 10.77
C ILE A 249 26.92 -0.85 11.55
N LYS A 250 27.23 0.27 12.21
CA LYS A 250 28.38 0.41 13.10
C LYS A 250 27.89 0.68 14.51
N SER A 251 28.27 -0.17 15.45
CA SER A 251 28.01 0.11 16.86
C SER A 251 29.00 1.16 17.37
N ASN A 252 28.52 2.13 18.15
CA ASN A 252 29.41 3.05 18.87
C ASN A 252 29.98 2.36 20.10
N ASP A 253 30.78 1.31 19.90
CA ASP A 253 31.58 0.75 20.97
C ASP A 253 32.86 1.58 21.05
N LEU A 254 32.83 2.59 21.93
CA LEU A 254 34.05 3.12 22.54
C LEU A 254 34.69 1.95 23.28
N GLY A 255 35.68 1.33 22.64
CA GLY A 255 36.35 0.15 23.15
C GLY A 255 36.65 0.23 24.64
N LYS A 256 36.22 -0.81 25.35
CA LYS A 256 36.88 -1.33 26.54
C LYS A 256 36.93 -2.83 26.46
#